data_AF-B6AEE7-F1
#
_entry.id   AF-B6AEE7-F1
#
_cell.length_a   1.000
_cell.length_b   1.000
_cell.length_c   1.000
_cell.angle_alpha   90.00
_cell.angle_beta   90.00
_cell.angle_gamma   90.00
#
_symmetry.space_group_name_H-M   'P 1'
#
loop_
_entity.id
_entity.type
_entity.pdbx_description
1 polymer ?
#
loop_
_entity_poly.entity_id
_entity_poly.type
_entity_poly.pdbx_seq_one_letter_code
_entity_poly.pdbx_strand_id
1 'polypeptide(L)'
;MNELDESLDSLEEKRNYHIEQLKLVEDQLTISDNENNNILMKLRDDLIEIINLTNDLIKYKSSVELNKSTNISAIVPTNNENTNEVAKTEIHSNLPLTKSIKLEDSFNHILPSIIDVNGKSFNIGRTVELNSTDNYRKYAKIESESGTGYKVCLFGSNKTIEISKGKVHLLPELTNLKKDDDAEALYSYDGCWYACKIKDVRQNGYLIEYSGYEEDDIIPFDRIRIPRRSDKVLDNESKIPNIITPAGYKVPENLIIKPTDSEKVKFDKRRKMSAIKKQQRSDFIESRAIKRQDSWKKHINSVNKVPIFNKILSNYK
;
A
#
# COMPACT_ATOMS: atom_id res chain seq x y z
N MET A 1 -4.27 -11.42 28.27
CA MET A 1 -3.43 -11.88 27.14
C MET A 1 -4.20 -11.56 25.86
N ASN A 2 -3.54 -10.96 24.86
CA ASN A 2 -4.17 -10.74 23.56
C ASN A 2 -4.35 -12.11 22.87
N GLU A 3 -5.54 -12.70 22.94
CA GLU A 3 -5.97 -13.89 22.17
C GLU A 3 -5.95 -13.67 20.64
N LEU A 4 -5.36 -12.57 20.17
CA LEU A 4 -5.29 -12.20 18.75
C LEU A 4 -4.09 -12.84 18.03
N ASP A 5 -3.11 -13.36 18.78
CA ASP A 5 -1.86 -13.94 18.24
C ASP A 5 -1.76 -15.46 18.44
N GLU A 6 -2.90 -16.13 18.64
CA GLU A 6 -2.89 -17.60 18.82
C GLU A 6 -2.41 -18.30 17.56
N SER A 7 -1.32 -19.06 17.68
CA SER A 7 -0.75 -19.85 16.58
C SER A 7 -1.81 -20.81 16.01
N LEU A 8 -1.65 -21.16 14.73
CA LEU A 8 -2.49 -22.16 14.07
C LEU A 8 -2.53 -23.47 14.87
N ASP A 9 -1.37 -23.91 15.39
CA ASP A 9 -1.23 -25.08 16.25
C ASP A 9 -2.05 -24.96 17.55
N SER A 10 -2.10 -23.76 18.15
CA SER A 10 -2.85 -23.50 19.38
C SER A 10 -4.36 -23.55 19.14
N LEU A 11 -4.82 -23.07 17.97
CA LEU A 11 -6.23 -23.18 17.57
C LEU A 11 -6.64 -24.63 17.28
N GLU A 12 -5.75 -25.43 16.69
CA GLU A 12 -5.98 -26.86 16.48
C GLU A 12 -6.06 -27.63 17.81
N GLU A 13 -5.18 -27.33 18.76
CA GLU A 13 -5.20 -27.92 20.10
C GLU A 13 -6.51 -27.58 20.84
N LYS A 14 -6.93 -26.31 20.83
CA LYS A 14 -8.22 -25.89 21.40
C LYS A 14 -9.42 -26.56 20.73
N ARG A 15 -9.39 -26.68 19.40
CA ARG A 15 -10.44 -27.40 18.66
C ARG A 15 -10.55 -28.85 19.13
N ASN A 16 -9.41 -29.54 19.24
CA ASN A 16 -9.39 -30.94 19.68
C ASN A 16 -9.89 -31.07 21.12
N TYR A 17 -9.49 -30.16 22.00
CA TYR A 17 -10.02 -30.06 23.35
C TYR A 17 -11.55 -29.93 23.37
N HIS A 18 -12.13 -29.03 22.58
CA HIS A 18 -13.59 -28.87 22.50
C HIS A 18 -14.30 -30.10 21.89
N ILE A 19 -13.65 -30.83 20.97
CA ILE A 19 -14.17 -32.09 20.43
C ILE A 19 -14.24 -33.17 21.53
N GLU A 20 -13.21 -33.27 22.38
CA GLU A 20 -13.21 -34.20 23.51
C GLU A 20 -14.30 -33.84 24.54
N GLN A 21 -14.47 -32.56 24.84
CA GLN A 21 -15.56 -32.09 25.72
C GLN A 21 -16.94 -32.39 25.13
N LEU A 22 -17.12 -32.23 23.82
CA LEU A 22 -18.37 -32.57 23.15
C LEU A 22 -18.70 -34.06 23.30
N LYS A 23 -17.71 -34.93 23.11
CA LYS A 23 -17.87 -36.37 23.27
C LYS A 23 -18.31 -36.73 24.70
N LEU A 24 -17.70 -36.13 25.72
CA LEU A 24 -18.09 -36.36 27.12
C LEU A 24 -19.54 -35.92 27.41
N VAL A 25 -19.96 -34.77 26.85
CA VAL A 25 -21.34 -34.28 26.99
C VAL A 25 -22.33 -35.20 26.28
N GLU A 26 -21.98 -35.71 25.09
CA GLU A 26 -22.80 -36.67 24.36
C GLU A 26 -22.91 -38.01 25.12
N ASP A 27 -21.82 -38.52 25.68
CA ASP A 27 -21.84 -39.73 26.51
C ASP A 27 -22.72 -39.52 27.76
N GLN A 28 -22.65 -38.36 28.41
CA GLN A 28 -23.49 -38.03 29.57
C GLN A 28 -24.98 -37.91 29.20
N LEU A 29 -25.31 -37.42 28.00
CA LEU A 29 -26.67 -37.37 27.48
C LEU A 29 -27.23 -38.76 27.18
N THR A 30 -26.38 -39.76 26.88
CA THR A 30 -26.84 -41.14 26.67
C THR A 30 -27.15 -41.89 27.97
N ILE A 31 -26.60 -41.44 29.10
CA ILE A 31 -26.71 -42.10 30.42
C ILE A 31 -27.82 -41.51 31.30
N SER A 32 -28.25 -40.26 31.03
CA SER A 32 -29.17 -39.50 31.90
C SER A 32 -30.55 -39.29 31.27
N ASP A 33 -31.60 -39.82 31.89
CA ASP A 33 -33.02 -39.57 31.56
C ASP A 33 -33.68 -38.48 32.44
N ASN A 34 -32.91 -37.47 32.89
CA ASN A 34 -33.37 -36.47 33.88
C ASN A 34 -33.43 -35.02 33.35
N GLU A 35 -34.10 -34.14 34.12
CA GLU A 35 -34.35 -32.69 33.86
C GLU A 35 -33.11 -31.85 33.45
N ASN A 36 -31.89 -32.33 33.73
CA ASN A 36 -30.64 -31.67 33.33
C ASN A 36 -30.29 -31.83 31.83
N ASN A 37 -31.05 -32.64 31.08
CA ASN A 37 -30.82 -32.88 29.66
C ASN A 37 -30.90 -31.59 28.83
N ASN A 38 -31.80 -30.66 29.16
CA ASN A 38 -31.91 -29.39 28.42
C ASN A 38 -30.63 -28.53 28.54
N ILE A 39 -30.00 -28.54 29.72
CA ILE A 39 -28.75 -27.81 29.96
C ILE A 39 -27.57 -28.48 29.22
N LEU A 40 -27.49 -29.81 29.26
CA LEU A 40 -26.47 -30.58 28.53
C LEU A 40 -26.64 -30.48 27.01
N MET A 41 -27.87 -30.47 26.50
CA MET A 41 -28.16 -30.24 25.08
C MET A 41 -27.73 -28.83 24.65
N LYS A 42 -28.00 -27.81 25.46
CA LYS A 42 -27.52 -26.46 25.18
C LYS A 42 -25.99 -26.38 25.16
N LEU A 43 -25.32 -27.02 26.12
CA LEU A 43 -23.86 -27.09 26.15
C LEU A 43 -23.30 -27.84 24.93
N ARG A 44 -23.97 -28.91 24.49
CA ARG A 44 -23.62 -29.64 23.27
C ARG A 44 -23.69 -28.74 22.04
N ASP A 45 -24.80 -28.02 21.87
CA ASP A 45 -25.00 -27.11 20.75
C ASP A 45 -23.97 -25.96 20.78
N ASP A 46 -23.69 -25.41 21.97
CA ASP A 46 -22.66 -24.39 22.17
C ASP A 46 -21.26 -24.91 21.78
N LEU A 47 -20.90 -26.14 22.17
CA LEU A 47 -19.61 -26.77 21.83
C LEU A 47 -19.48 -27.03 20.32
N ILE A 48 -20.56 -27.49 19.67
CA ILE A 48 -20.60 -27.66 18.21
C ILE A 48 -20.36 -26.31 17.51
N GLU A 49 -20.98 -25.23 18.00
CA GLU A 49 -20.77 -23.90 17.46
C GLU A 49 -19.32 -23.41 17.63
N ILE A 50 -18.71 -23.61 18.82
CA ILE A 50 -17.29 -23.29 19.04
C ILE A 50 -16.40 -24.05 18.05
N ILE A 51 -16.60 -25.36 17.89
CA ILE A 51 -15.80 -26.19 16.98
C ILE A 51 -15.92 -25.67 15.55
N ASN A 52 -17.13 -25.33 15.10
CA ASN A 52 -17.37 -24.81 13.75
C ASN A 52 -16.70 -23.45 13.53
N LEU A 53 -16.80 -22.55 14.49
CA LEU A 53 -16.19 -21.22 14.42
C LEU A 53 -14.65 -21.28 14.48
N THR A 54 -14.09 -22.17 15.31
CA THR A 54 -12.64 -22.42 15.37
C THR A 54 -12.13 -23.04 14.08
N ASN A 55 -12.87 -23.99 13.47
CA ASN A 55 -12.57 -24.54 12.14
C ASN A 55 -12.53 -23.47 11.04
N ASP A 56 -13.51 -22.57 11.04
CA ASP A 56 -13.58 -21.48 10.06
C ASP A 56 -12.42 -20.49 10.26
N LEU A 57 -12.00 -20.24 11.51
CA LEU A 57 -10.85 -19.40 11.83
C LEU A 57 -9.52 -20.03 11.39
N ILE A 58 -9.35 -21.34 11.61
CA ILE A 58 -8.17 -22.11 11.12
C ILE A 58 -8.10 -22.02 9.59
N LYS A 59 -9.18 -22.32 8.87
CA LYS A 59 -9.23 -22.24 7.40
C LYS A 59 -8.84 -20.85 6.89
N TYR A 60 -9.33 -19.80 7.55
CA TYR A 60 -8.96 -18.43 7.21
C TYR A 60 -7.47 -18.18 7.42
N LYS A 61 -6.92 -18.50 8.60
CA LYS A 61 -5.48 -18.32 8.88
C LYS A 61 -4.59 -19.13 7.93
N SER A 62 -4.90 -20.40 7.66
CA SER A 62 -4.17 -21.20 6.66
C SER A 62 -4.17 -20.55 5.27
N SER A 63 -5.31 -19.98 4.86
CA SER A 63 -5.40 -19.30 3.55
C SER A 63 -4.56 -18.01 3.51
N VAL A 64 -4.48 -17.28 4.62
CA VAL A 64 -3.66 -16.07 4.75
C VAL A 64 -2.16 -16.43 4.72
N GLU A 65 -1.75 -17.49 5.42
CA GLU A 65 -0.36 -17.98 5.40
C GLU A 65 0.08 -18.48 4.01
N LEU A 66 -0.80 -19.19 3.29
CA LEU A 66 -0.55 -19.64 1.92
C LEU A 66 -0.41 -18.46 0.94
N ASN A 67 -1.19 -17.39 1.14
CA ASN A 67 -1.13 -16.17 0.35
C ASN A 67 0.10 -15.29 0.68
N LYS A 68 0.65 -15.42 1.90
CA LYS A 68 1.89 -14.76 2.32
C LYS A 68 3.13 -15.44 1.72
N SER A 69 3.14 -16.78 1.64
CA SER A 69 4.22 -17.55 1.02
C SER A 69 4.25 -17.48 -0.52
N THR A 70 3.09 -17.31 -1.18
CA THR A 70 3.02 -17.07 -2.62
C THR A 70 3.48 -15.67 -3.05
N ASN A 71 3.44 -14.68 -2.15
CA ASN A 71 4.02 -13.35 -2.43
C ASN A 71 5.55 -13.30 -2.27
N ILE A 72 6.17 -14.30 -1.61
CA ILE A 72 7.64 -14.39 -1.48
C ILE A 72 8.25 -15.18 -2.66
N SER A 73 7.46 -16.03 -3.33
CA SER A 73 7.89 -16.83 -4.49
C SER A 73 7.69 -16.16 -5.86
N ALA A 74 7.24 -14.90 -5.91
CA ALA A 74 7.09 -14.12 -7.14
C ALA A 74 8.32 -13.25 -7.50
N ILE A 75 9.50 -13.54 -6.94
CA ILE A 75 10.80 -13.04 -7.42
C ILE A 75 11.63 -14.24 -7.87
N VAL A 76 11.24 -14.85 -8.99
CA VAL A 76 12.15 -15.57 -9.87
C VAL A 76 11.80 -15.17 -11.31
N PRO A 77 12.76 -14.66 -12.10
CA PRO A 77 12.52 -14.20 -13.45
C PRO A 77 12.23 -15.42 -14.35
N THR A 78 11.02 -15.48 -14.89
CA THR A 78 10.68 -16.38 -15.99
C THR A 78 11.32 -15.84 -17.27
N ASN A 79 12.52 -16.33 -17.59
CA ASN A 79 13.00 -16.32 -18.97
C ASN A 79 12.18 -17.33 -19.76
N ASN A 80 11.32 -16.82 -20.63
CA ASN A 80 10.74 -17.56 -21.74
C ASN A 80 11.84 -17.77 -22.78
N GLU A 81 12.22 -19.01 -23.03
CA GLU A 81 12.68 -19.42 -24.36
C GLU A 81 11.69 -20.45 -24.91
N ASN A 82 10.97 -20.01 -25.94
CA ASN A 82 10.20 -20.88 -26.82
C ASN A 82 11.15 -21.59 -27.80
N THR A 83 10.78 -22.84 -28.06
CA THR A 83 11.23 -23.74 -29.10
C THR A 83 11.12 -23.15 -30.53
N ASN A 84 12.14 -23.30 -31.38
CA ASN A 84 12.12 -24.09 -32.62
C ASN A 84 13.24 -23.73 -33.64
N GLU A 85 13.98 -24.77 -34.03
CA GLU A 85 14.45 -25.18 -35.36
C GLU A 85 14.94 -24.19 -36.44
N VAL A 86 16.25 -24.31 -36.74
CA VAL A 86 16.89 -24.63 -38.05
C VAL A 86 16.27 -24.10 -39.37
N ALA A 87 17.00 -23.21 -40.07
CA ALA A 87 17.38 -23.34 -41.48
C ALA A 87 18.39 -22.25 -41.93
N LYS A 88 19.30 -22.63 -42.84
CA LYS A 88 20.47 -21.89 -43.38
C LYS A 88 20.16 -21.20 -44.71
N THR A 89 20.95 -20.15 -45.06
CA THR A 89 21.55 -19.74 -46.38
C THR A 89 21.63 -18.19 -46.47
N GLU A 90 22.81 -17.55 -46.52
CA GLU A 90 23.64 -17.18 -47.71
C GLU A 90 22.91 -16.23 -48.70
N ILE A 91 23.38 -15.07 -49.23
CA ILE A 91 24.69 -14.42 -49.45
C ILE A 91 24.46 -12.98 -50.06
N HIS A 92 25.42 -12.03 -49.84
CA HIS A 92 25.78 -10.78 -50.61
C HIS A 92 24.75 -9.62 -50.80
N SER A 93 25.08 -8.32 -50.86
CA SER A 93 26.32 -7.51 -50.82
C SER A 93 25.96 -6.00 -50.70
N ASN A 94 26.97 -5.19 -50.29
CA ASN A 94 27.18 -3.74 -50.51
C ASN A 94 26.85 -2.70 -49.40
N LEU A 95 27.92 -2.36 -48.66
CA LEU A 95 28.26 -1.09 -47.96
C LEU A 95 28.49 0.05 -49.00
N PRO A 96 28.68 1.36 -48.68
CA PRO A 96 29.02 1.97 -47.38
C PRO A 96 28.31 3.32 -47.06
N LEU A 97 28.42 4.00 -45.91
CA LEU A 97 29.55 4.65 -45.20
C LEU A 97 28.82 5.37 -44.00
N THR A 98 29.19 5.39 -42.71
CA THR A 98 30.42 5.87 -42.03
C THR A 98 30.41 5.49 -40.53
N LYS A 99 31.57 5.04 -40.03
CA LYS A 99 32.14 4.94 -38.64
C LYS A 99 31.32 5.55 -37.49
N SER A 100 30.93 4.81 -36.43
CA SER A 100 31.70 4.11 -35.37
C SER A 100 32.52 5.02 -34.44
N ILE A 101 32.15 5.06 -33.16
CA ILE A 101 33.02 4.92 -31.97
C ILE A 101 32.14 4.42 -30.81
N LYS A 102 32.55 3.29 -30.20
CA LYS A 102 32.05 2.78 -28.90
C LYS A 102 32.74 3.54 -27.78
N LEU A 103 32.10 3.72 -26.63
CA LEU A 103 32.74 3.50 -25.33
C LEU A 103 31.67 3.32 -24.26
N GLU A 104 31.72 2.16 -23.62
CA GLU A 104 31.14 1.92 -22.31
C GLU A 104 31.97 2.71 -21.30
N ASP A 105 31.33 3.48 -20.43
CA ASP A 105 31.83 3.80 -19.08
C ASP A 105 30.77 4.61 -18.32
N SER A 106 30.27 4.03 -17.24
CA SER A 106 30.31 4.65 -15.91
C SER A 106 30.17 6.18 -15.84
N PHE A 107 28.94 6.71 -15.76
CA PHE A 107 28.73 8.10 -15.34
C PHE A 107 28.02 8.20 -14.00
N ASN A 108 28.82 8.03 -12.95
CA ASN A 108 28.70 8.83 -11.73
C ASN A 108 28.82 10.31 -12.13
N HIS A 109 27.70 10.98 -12.43
CA HIS A 109 27.72 12.43 -12.54
C HIS A 109 27.69 13.03 -11.13
N ILE A 110 28.88 13.11 -10.54
CA ILE A 110 29.24 14.19 -9.63
C ILE A 110 29.08 15.47 -10.44
N LEU A 111 28.00 16.22 -10.20
CA LEU A 111 27.85 17.56 -10.76
C LEU A 111 29.01 18.43 -10.21
N PRO A 112 29.86 19.00 -11.08
CA PRO A 112 30.87 19.93 -10.63
C PRO A 112 30.15 21.18 -10.10
N SER A 113 30.61 21.65 -8.94
CA SER A 113 30.28 22.98 -8.41
C SER A 113 30.67 24.03 -9.44
N ILE A 114 29.68 24.57 -10.16
CA ILE A 114 29.86 25.71 -11.06
C ILE A 114 30.01 26.94 -10.16
N ILE A 115 31.21 27.51 -10.15
CA ILE A 115 31.59 28.70 -9.37
C ILE A 115 31.35 29.92 -10.27
N ASP A 116 30.51 30.86 -9.84
CA ASP A 116 30.36 32.17 -10.50
C ASP A 116 31.61 33.03 -10.27
N VAL A 117 31.84 34.00 -11.14
CA VAL A 117 32.96 34.97 -11.16
C VAL A 117 33.04 35.80 -9.86
N ASN A 118 32.02 35.70 -9.00
CA ASN A 118 31.90 36.36 -7.69
C ASN A 118 32.13 35.44 -6.48
N GLY A 119 32.58 34.19 -6.68
CA GLY A 119 32.91 33.27 -5.58
C GLY A 119 31.70 32.79 -4.74
N LYS A 120 30.47 33.00 -5.24
CA LYS A 120 29.23 32.56 -4.58
C LYS A 120 28.84 31.19 -5.13
N SER A 121 28.68 30.19 -4.26
CA SER A 121 28.27 28.88 -4.74
C SER A 121 26.81 28.88 -5.18
N PHE A 122 26.54 28.26 -6.33
CA PHE A 122 25.22 28.21 -6.98
C PHE A 122 24.12 27.58 -6.11
N ASN A 123 24.51 26.87 -5.05
CA ASN A 123 23.60 26.10 -4.21
C ASN A 123 23.02 26.91 -3.04
N ILE A 124 23.55 28.09 -2.73
CA ILE A 124 23.06 28.91 -1.61
C ILE A 124 21.62 29.38 -1.91
N GLY A 125 20.71 29.12 -0.97
CA GLY A 125 19.29 29.45 -1.11
C GLY A 125 18.44 28.35 -1.73
N ARG A 126 19.05 27.30 -2.29
CA ARG A 126 18.35 26.14 -2.85
C ARG A 126 17.80 25.24 -1.74
N THR A 127 16.75 24.51 -2.09
CA THR A 127 15.99 23.63 -1.23
C THR A 127 16.48 22.20 -1.40
N VAL A 128 16.77 21.53 -0.29
CA VAL A 128 17.27 20.15 -0.26
C VAL A 128 16.35 19.24 0.52
N GLU A 129 16.24 18.00 0.05
CA GLU A 129 15.70 16.86 0.78
C GLU A 129 16.82 16.19 1.57
N LEU A 130 16.57 15.91 2.85
CA LEU A 130 17.51 15.26 3.75
C LEU A 130 17.20 13.78 3.82
N ASN A 131 18.21 12.95 3.56
CA ASN A 131 18.14 11.51 3.77
C ASN A 131 18.27 11.22 5.28
N SER A 132 17.18 11.38 6.01
CA SER A 132 17.09 11.02 7.42
C SER A 132 16.78 9.52 7.57
N THR A 133 17.31 8.88 8.62
CA THR A 133 16.97 7.49 8.98
C THR A 133 15.53 7.35 9.45
N ASP A 134 14.91 8.46 9.85
CA ASP A 134 13.49 8.51 10.17
C ASP A 134 12.71 8.39 8.87
N ASN A 135 11.64 7.58 8.86
CA ASN A 135 10.78 7.33 7.69
C ASN A 135 10.04 8.60 7.16
N TYR A 136 10.42 9.79 7.63
CA TYR A 136 9.86 11.09 7.27
C TYR A 136 10.90 11.90 6.51
N ARG A 137 10.54 12.30 5.29
CA ARG A 137 11.33 13.21 4.46
C ARG A 137 11.37 14.58 5.15
N LYS A 138 12.56 15.11 5.34
CA LYS A 138 12.77 16.46 5.90
C LYS A 138 13.35 17.34 4.81
N TYR A 139 12.88 18.58 4.76
CA TYR A 139 13.34 19.55 3.78
C TYR A 139 14.08 20.69 4.48
N ALA A 140 15.07 21.26 3.80
CA ALA A 140 15.86 22.37 4.35
C ALA A 140 16.28 23.36 3.26
N LYS A 141 16.60 24.58 3.65
CA LYS A 141 17.19 25.61 2.79
C LYS A 141 18.68 25.72 3.06
N ILE A 142 19.51 25.75 2.01
CA ILE A 142 20.96 25.95 2.15
C ILE A 142 21.24 27.41 2.52
N GLU A 143 21.88 27.65 3.67
CA GLU A 143 22.31 28.99 4.12
C GLU A 143 23.75 29.29 3.71
N SER A 144 24.64 28.32 3.90
CA SER A 144 26.04 28.45 3.49
C SER A 144 26.64 27.10 3.11
N GLU A 145 27.69 27.14 2.30
CA GLU A 145 28.45 25.96 1.90
C GLU A 145 29.82 25.99 2.57
N SER A 146 30.12 24.95 3.34
CA SER A 146 31.45 24.64 3.85
C SER A 146 32.13 23.68 2.86
N GLY A 147 33.46 23.67 2.79
CA GLY A 147 34.17 22.76 1.88
C GLY A 147 33.77 21.27 2.03
N THR A 148 33.37 20.86 3.24
CA THR A 148 33.00 19.50 3.61
C THR A 148 31.48 19.24 3.67
N GLY A 149 30.62 20.27 3.55
CA GLY A 149 29.18 20.12 3.79
C GLY A 149 28.36 21.39 3.55
N TYR A 150 27.08 21.33 3.86
CA TYR A 150 26.17 22.47 3.82
C TYR A 150 25.65 22.78 5.21
N LYS A 151 25.60 24.07 5.53
CA LYS A 151 24.82 24.58 6.65
C LYS A 151 23.41 24.84 6.13
N VAL A 152 22.43 24.09 6.63
CA VAL A 152 21.05 24.12 6.15
C VAL A 152 20.08 24.47 7.27
N CYS A 153 19.06 25.28 6.98
CA CYS A 153 17.97 25.60 7.88
C CYS A 153 16.77 24.71 7.60
N LEU A 154 16.35 23.92 8.59
CA LEU A 154 15.24 22.98 8.50
C LEU A 154 13.89 23.71 8.45
N PHE A 155 13.05 23.40 7.47
CA PHE A 155 11.63 23.76 7.53
C PHE A 155 10.96 23.02 8.69
N GLY A 156 9.89 23.56 9.27
CA GLY A 156 9.23 22.95 10.44
C GLY A 156 9.82 23.34 11.79
N SER A 157 11.12 23.55 11.87
CA SER A 157 11.82 23.77 13.14
C SER A 157 12.71 25.00 13.17
N ASN A 158 12.98 25.62 12.01
CA ASN A 158 13.90 26.75 11.85
C ASN A 158 15.27 26.51 12.50
N LYS A 159 15.66 25.23 12.67
CA LYS A 159 16.94 24.84 13.24
C LYS A 159 17.97 24.72 12.14
N THR A 160 19.13 25.31 12.36
CA THR A 160 20.26 25.20 11.44
C THR A 160 21.15 24.03 11.82
N ILE A 161 21.44 23.15 10.85
CA ILE A 161 22.31 21.98 11.03
C ILE A 161 23.36 21.91 9.92
N GLU A 162 24.51 21.30 10.22
CA GLU A 162 25.56 21.04 9.23
C GLU A 162 25.46 19.59 8.74
N ILE A 163 25.42 19.41 7.42
CA ILE A 163 25.20 18.11 6.79
C ILE A 163 26.23 17.92 5.67
N SER A 164 26.79 16.71 5.56
CA SER A 164 27.70 16.36 4.47
C SER A 164 26.97 16.34 3.12
N LYS A 165 27.68 16.70 2.05
CA LYS A 165 27.10 16.81 0.69
C LYS A 165 26.46 15.50 0.19
N GLY A 166 26.92 14.34 0.66
CA GLY A 166 26.37 13.02 0.29
C GLY A 166 25.05 12.66 0.98
N LYS A 167 24.60 13.41 1.99
CA LYS A 167 23.34 13.16 2.71
C LYS A 167 22.20 14.12 2.32
N VAL A 168 22.46 14.98 1.34
CA VAL A 168 21.47 15.94 0.83
C VAL A 168 21.15 15.65 -0.62
N HIS A 169 19.91 15.87 -1.01
CA HIS A 169 19.46 15.80 -2.38
C HIS A 169 18.85 17.15 -2.77
N LEU A 170 19.40 17.84 -3.78
CA LEU A 170 18.82 19.09 -4.26
C LEU A 170 17.50 18.81 -4.96
N LEU A 171 16.47 19.61 -4.66
CA LEU A 171 15.20 19.51 -5.35
C LEU A 171 15.31 20.03 -6.80
N PRO A 172 14.62 19.36 -7.75
CA PRO A 172 14.58 19.81 -9.14
C PRO A 172 13.82 21.13 -9.25
N GLU A 173 14.27 22.00 -10.14
CA GLU A 173 13.57 23.24 -10.47
C GLU A 173 12.49 22.97 -11.52
N LEU A 174 11.30 23.51 -11.29
CA LEU A 174 10.16 23.36 -12.19
C LEU A 174 9.78 24.72 -12.77
N THR A 175 10.23 25.01 -13.99
CA THR A 175 10.02 26.32 -14.67
C THR A 175 8.91 26.31 -15.73
N ASN A 176 8.28 25.16 -15.97
CA ASN A 176 7.35 24.95 -17.09
C ASN A 176 5.86 25.13 -16.73
N LEU A 177 5.55 25.69 -15.56
CA LEU A 177 4.16 25.92 -15.14
C LEU A 177 3.65 27.28 -15.63
N LYS A 178 2.37 27.34 -15.96
CA LYS A 178 1.69 28.55 -16.41
C LYS A 178 0.73 29.04 -15.34
N LYS A 179 0.30 30.29 -15.50
CA LYS A 179 -0.80 30.85 -14.70
C LYS A 179 -2.02 29.93 -14.78
N ASP A 180 -2.66 29.73 -13.63
CA ASP A 180 -3.83 28.89 -13.35
C ASP A 180 -3.57 27.37 -13.31
N ASP A 181 -2.32 26.92 -13.48
CA ASP A 181 -1.97 25.51 -13.30
C ASP A 181 -2.09 25.08 -11.82
N ASP A 182 -2.58 23.86 -11.60
CA ASP A 182 -2.58 23.20 -10.29
C ASP A 182 -1.17 22.69 -9.96
N ALA A 183 -0.69 22.99 -8.76
CA ALA A 183 0.62 22.57 -8.27
C ALA A 183 0.58 22.18 -6.79
N GLU A 184 1.68 21.62 -6.30
CA GLU A 184 1.94 21.49 -4.87
C GLU A 184 3.17 22.31 -4.49
N ALA A 185 3.07 23.03 -3.39
CA ALA A 185 4.09 23.93 -2.87
C ALA A 185 4.59 23.48 -1.49
N LEU A 186 5.90 23.58 -1.28
CA LEU A 186 6.53 23.28 0.00
C LEU A 186 6.39 24.49 0.94
N TYR A 187 5.58 24.33 1.99
CA TYR A 187 5.36 25.36 3.00
C TYR A 187 6.52 25.42 3.98
N SER A 188 7.01 26.63 4.25
CA SER A 188 8.23 26.85 5.03
C SER A 188 8.05 26.59 6.53
N TYR A 189 6.84 26.82 7.05
CA TYR A 189 6.57 26.75 8.48
C TYR A 189 6.62 25.32 9.03
N ASP A 190 6.11 24.33 8.29
CA ASP A 190 6.02 22.93 8.71
C ASP A 190 6.85 21.97 7.83
N GLY A 191 7.28 22.41 6.63
CA GLY A 191 8.00 21.56 5.68
C GLY A 191 7.09 20.57 4.95
N CYS A 192 5.78 20.81 4.92
CA CYS A 192 4.79 19.96 4.25
C CYS A 192 4.47 20.49 2.84
N TRP A 193 4.01 19.60 1.97
CA TRP A 193 3.55 19.98 0.62
C TRP A 193 2.04 20.21 0.64
N TYR A 194 1.60 21.37 0.18
CA TYR A 194 0.18 21.74 0.10
C TYR A 194 -0.23 21.99 -1.34
N ALA A 195 -1.49 21.70 -1.66
CA ALA A 195 -2.06 22.04 -2.96
C ALA A 195 -2.16 23.57 -3.10
N CYS A 196 -1.80 24.07 -4.26
CA CYS A 196 -1.82 25.48 -4.59
C CYS A 196 -2.12 25.70 -6.07
N LYS A 197 -2.47 26.93 -6.42
CA LYS A 197 -2.70 27.36 -7.80
C LYS A 197 -1.72 28.46 -8.18
N ILE A 198 -1.15 28.39 -9.40
CA ILE A 198 -0.23 29.42 -9.89
C ILE A 198 -1.01 30.69 -10.26
N LYS A 199 -0.76 31.78 -9.56
CA LYS A 199 -1.40 33.08 -9.82
C LYS A 199 -0.63 33.89 -10.88
N ASP A 200 0.69 33.84 -10.82
CA ASP A 200 1.58 34.51 -11.78
C ASP A 200 2.98 33.88 -11.80
N VAL A 201 3.71 34.04 -12.91
CA VAL A 201 5.09 33.59 -13.06
C VAL A 201 6.02 34.78 -12.86
N ARG A 202 6.97 34.66 -11.92
CA ARG A 202 7.96 35.70 -11.60
C ARG A 202 9.36 35.26 -12.06
N GLN A 203 10.32 36.19 -12.05
CA GLN A 203 11.70 35.90 -12.49
C GLN A 203 12.40 34.84 -11.62
N ASN A 204 12.06 34.76 -10.33
CA ASN A 204 12.75 33.90 -9.35
C ASN A 204 11.81 32.86 -8.71
N GLY A 205 10.67 32.56 -9.33
CA GLY A 205 9.67 31.65 -8.78
C GLY A 205 8.25 31.89 -9.29
N TYR A 206 7.28 31.36 -8.57
CA TYR A 206 5.85 31.54 -8.83
C TYR A 206 5.19 32.30 -7.68
N LEU A 207 4.23 33.15 -8.04
CA LEU A 207 3.22 33.63 -7.11
C LEU A 207 2.14 32.56 -7.03
N ILE A 208 1.93 31.99 -5.86
CA ILE A 208 0.95 30.93 -5.63
C ILE A 208 -0.11 31.37 -4.63
N GLU A 209 -1.27 30.73 -4.73
CA GLU A 209 -2.36 30.81 -3.75
C GLU A 209 -2.59 29.40 -3.20
N TYR A 210 -2.45 29.21 -1.89
CA TYR A 210 -2.67 27.90 -1.26
C TYR A 210 -4.16 27.55 -1.22
N SER A 211 -4.50 26.29 -1.43
CA SER A 211 -5.90 25.85 -1.33
C SER A 211 -6.40 25.97 0.12
N GLY A 212 -7.33 26.89 0.36
CA GLY A 212 -7.94 27.11 1.69
C GLY A 212 -7.39 28.31 2.47
N TYR A 213 -6.41 29.03 1.92
CA TYR A 213 -5.90 30.28 2.47
C TYR A 213 -5.92 31.36 1.38
N GLU A 214 -6.41 32.55 1.69
CA GLU A 214 -6.46 33.69 0.75
C GLU A 214 -5.12 34.47 0.69
N GLU A 215 -4.07 33.92 1.29
CA GLU A 215 -2.76 34.54 1.31
C GLU A 215 -1.90 34.05 0.15
N ASP A 216 -1.38 35.01 -0.63
CA ASP A 216 -0.46 34.75 -1.71
C ASP A 216 0.96 34.60 -1.18
N ASP A 217 1.70 33.62 -1.70
CA ASP A 217 3.12 33.41 -1.35
C ASP A 217 3.99 33.35 -2.61
N ILE A 218 5.23 33.82 -2.49
CA ILE A 218 6.22 33.78 -3.58
C ILE A 218 7.21 32.66 -3.29
N ILE A 219 7.07 31.58 -4.04
CA ILE A 219 7.91 30.40 -3.88
C ILE A 219 8.89 30.22 -5.05
N PRO A 220 10.15 29.84 -4.79
CA PRO A 220 11.14 29.55 -5.82
C PRO A 220 10.80 28.26 -6.59
N PHE A 221 11.42 28.10 -7.76
CA PHE A 221 11.15 27.00 -8.69
C PHE A 221 11.45 25.60 -8.14
N ASP A 222 12.24 25.49 -7.08
CA ASP A 222 12.60 24.24 -6.42
C ASP A 222 11.65 23.85 -5.27
N ARG A 223 10.77 24.76 -4.84
CA ARG A 223 9.75 24.54 -3.81
C ARG A 223 8.37 24.25 -4.39
N ILE A 224 8.32 23.89 -5.68
CA ILE A 224 7.09 23.55 -6.38
C ILE A 224 7.22 22.22 -7.11
N ARG A 225 6.14 21.45 -7.14
CA ARG A 225 6.07 20.20 -7.89
C ARG A 225 4.71 20.02 -8.55
N ILE A 226 4.70 19.17 -9.56
CA ILE A 226 3.46 18.67 -10.16
C ILE A 226 2.71 17.91 -9.07
N PRO A 227 1.40 18.16 -8.86
CA PRO A 227 0.63 17.46 -7.86
C PRO A 227 0.77 15.97 -8.08
N ARG A 228 1.00 15.22 -7.01
CA ARG A 228 0.92 13.77 -7.15
C ARG A 228 -0.51 13.46 -7.60
N ARG A 229 -0.69 12.48 -8.48
CA ARG A 229 -2.02 11.97 -8.82
C ARG A 229 -2.60 11.23 -7.61
N SER A 230 -2.81 11.95 -6.52
CA SER A 230 -3.52 11.55 -5.34
C SER A 230 -4.84 12.32 -5.37
N ASP A 231 -5.92 11.55 -5.49
CA ASP A 231 -7.27 11.88 -5.04
C ASP A 231 -8.21 12.69 -5.95
N LYS A 232 -7.76 13.53 -6.90
CA LYS A 232 -8.70 14.12 -7.89
C LYS A 232 -9.29 13.12 -8.91
N VAL A 233 -8.80 11.87 -8.94
CA VAL A 233 -9.40 10.79 -9.76
C VAL A 233 -10.60 10.15 -9.03
N LEU A 234 -10.64 10.18 -7.69
CA LEU A 234 -11.75 9.61 -6.91
C LEU A 234 -13.07 10.37 -7.14
N ASP A 235 -13.01 11.69 -7.32
CA ASP A 235 -14.22 12.52 -7.48
C ASP A 235 -14.85 12.43 -8.88
N ASN A 236 -14.08 12.02 -9.89
CA ASN A 236 -14.59 11.82 -11.25
C ASN A 236 -14.96 10.35 -11.53
N GLU A 237 -14.33 9.37 -10.88
CA GLU A 237 -14.79 7.96 -10.92
C GLU A 237 -16.09 7.74 -10.14
N SER A 238 -16.35 8.52 -9.08
CA SER A 238 -17.58 8.42 -8.27
C SER A 238 -18.85 8.95 -8.96
N LYS A 239 -18.72 9.66 -10.09
CA LYS A 239 -19.87 10.05 -10.94
C LYS A 239 -20.23 9.01 -12.01
N ILE A 240 -19.40 7.99 -12.22
CA ILE A 240 -19.69 6.95 -13.20
C ILE A 240 -20.67 5.96 -12.54
N PRO A 241 -21.88 5.75 -13.09
CA PRO A 241 -22.82 4.82 -12.50
C PRO A 241 -22.24 3.40 -12.49
N ASN A 242 -22.35 2.75 -11.34
CA ASN A 242 -21.96 1.35 -11.17
C ASN A 242 -23.13 0.44 -11.54
N ILE A 243 -22.86 -0.57 -12.36
CA ILE A 243 -23.84 -1.57 -12.79
C ILE A 243 -23.58 -2.88 -12.06
N ILE A 244 -24.65 -3.55 -11.63
CA ILE A 244 -24.59 -4.87 -11.01
C ILE A 244 -24.63 -5.91 -12.14
N THR A 245 -23.55 -6.67 -12.28
CA THR A 245 -23.50 -7.80 -13.24
C THR A 245 -24.47 -8.92 -12.80
N PRO A 246 -24.91 -9.82 -13.71
CA PRO A 246 -25.76 -10.95 -13.32
C PRO A 246 -25.19 -11.84 -12.21
N ALA A 247 -23.85 -11.83 -12.05
CA ALA A 247 -23.14 -12.53 -10.98
C ALA A 247 -23.01 -11.72 -9.67
N GLY A 248 -23.70 -10.58 -9.55
CA GLY A 248 -23.75 -9.74 -8.34
C GLY A 248 -22.57 -8.78 -8.13
N TYR A 249 -21.58 -8.74 -9.03
CA TYR A 249 -20.43 -7.82 -8.90
C TYR A 249 -20.80 -6.41 -9.35
N LYS A 250 -20.32 -5.40 -8.59
CA LYS A 250 -20.50 -3.98 -8.92
C LYS A 250 -19.38 -3.53 -9.85
N VAL A 251 -19.67 -3.24 -11.12
CA VAL A 251 -18.66 -2.84 -12.10
C VAL A 251 -19.05 -1.49 -12.71
N PRO A 252 -18.11 -0.53 -12.82
CA PRO A 252 -18.34 0.74 -13.50
C PRO A 252 -18.80 0.57 -14.96
N GLU A 253 -19.76 1.39 -15.39
CA GLU A 253 -20.32 1.32 -16.75
C GLU A 253 -19.26 1.48 -17.85
N ASN A 254 -18.25 2.33 -17.64
CA ASN A 254 -17.15 2.57 -18.59
C ASN A 254 -16.28 1.32 -18.85
N LEU A 255 -16.30 0.33 -17.95
CA LEU A 255 -15.56 -0.92 -18.08
C LEU A 255 -16.37 -2.03 -18.78
N ILE A 256 -17.63 -1.77 -19.13
CA ILE A 256 -18.42 -2.70 -19.92
C ILE A 256 -17.88 -2.72 -21.36
N ILE A 257 -17.69 -3.94 -21.85
CA ILE A 257 -17.20 -4.20 -23.22
C ILE A 257 -18.35 -3.96 -24.18
N LYS A 258 -18.18 -3.00 -25.09
CA LYS A 258 -19.11 -2.74 -26.18
C LYS A 258 -18.68 -3.52 -27.42
N PRO A 259 -19.62 -3.94 -28.30
CA PRO A 259 -19.28 -4.65 -29.52
C PRO A 259 -18.39 -3.81 -30.45
N THR A 260 -18.55 -2.49 -30.43
CA THR A 260 -17.79 -1.48 -31.19
C THR A 260 -16.34 -1.28 -30.72
N ASP A 261 -15.94 -1.80 -29.56
CA ASP A 261 -14.61 -1.58 -29.00
C ASP A 261 -13.53 -2.38 -29.78
N SER A 262 -12.34 -1.79 -29.96
CA SER A 262 -11.14 -2.47 -30.49
C SER A 262 -10.68 -3.62 -29.58
N GLU A 263 -10.03 -4.65 -30.12
CA GLU A 263 -9.52 -5.80 -29.37
C GLU A 263 -8.62 -5.41 -28.20
N LYS A 264 -7.77 -4.40 -28.38
CA LYS A 264 -6.89 -3.86 -27.34
C LYS A 264 -7.71 -3.28 -26.17
N VAL A 265 -8.73 -2.48 -26.49
CA VAL A 265 -9.64 -1.88 -25.49
C VAL A 265 -10.46 -2.96 -24.78
N LYS A 266 -10.93 -3.97 -25.51
CA LYS A 266 -11.64 -5.12 -24.94
C LYS A 266 -10.76 -5.89 -23.96
N PHE A 267 -9.50 -6.12 -24.30
CA PHE A 267 -8.53 -6.78 -23.42
C PHE A 267 -8.29 -5.96 -22.14
N ASP A 268 -8.03 -4.66 -22.26
CA ASP A 268 -7.81 -3.80 -21.11
C ASP A 268 -9.03 -3.74 -20.18
N LYS A 269 -10.23 -3.62 -20.75
CA LYS A 269 -11.49 -3.66 -19.99
C LYS A 269 -11.68 -5.00 -19.28
N ARG A 270 -11.43 -6.13 -19.96
CA ARG A 270 -11.47 -7.47 -19.33
C ARG A 270 -10.51 -7.57 -18.15
N ARG A 271 -9.28 -7.10 -18.32
CA ARG A 271 -8.25 -7.12 -17.28
C ARG A 271 -8.69 -6.32 -16.05
N LYS A 272 -9.15 -5.08 -16.26
CA LYS A 272 -9.64 -4.21 -15.18
C LYS A 272 -10.88 -4.79 -14.49
N MET A 273 -11.84 -5.29 -15.25
CA MET A 273 -13.04 -5.92 -14.71
C MET A 273 -12.70 -7.17 -13.89
N SER A 274 -11.76 -7.99 -14.34
CA SER A 274 -11.29 -9.18 -13.60
C SER A 274 -10.66 -8.78 -12.26
N ALA A 275 -9.83 -7.73 -12.26
CA ALA A 275 -9.24 -7.20 -11.03
C ALA A 275 -10.30 -6.72 -10.03
N ILE A 276 -11.29 -5.95 -10.48
CA ILE A 276 -12.39 -5.47 -9.62
C ILE A 276 -13.19 -6.64 -9.04
N LYS A 277 -13.54 -7.63 -9.87
CA LYS A 277 -14.27 -8.83 -9.41
C LYS A 277 -13.46 -9.64 -8.40
N LYS A 278 -12.14 -9.75 -8.62
CA LYS A 278 -11.22 -10.41 -7.68
C LYS A 278 -11.18 -9.67 -6.35
N GLN A 279 -11.06 -8.35 -6.37
CA GLN A 279 -11.06 -7.53 -5.15
C GLN A 279 -12.36 -7.68 -4.36
N GLN A 280 -13.52 -7.50 -5.00
CA GLN A 280 -14.82 -7.64 -4.33
C GLN A 280 -15.04 -9.04 -3.75
N ARG A 281 -14.51 -10.08 -4.40
CA ARG A 281 -14.53 -11.44 -3.86
C ARG A 281 -13.68 -11.56 -2.60
N SER A 282 -12.47 -11.01 -2.62
CA SER A 282 -11.60 -10.98 -1.44
C SER A 282 -12.24 -10.20 -0.29
N ASP A 283 -12.75 -9.00 -0.55
CA ASP A 283 -13.39 -8.14 0.46
C ASP A 283 -14.61 -8.84 1.09
N PHE A 284 -15.39 -9.57 0.28
CA PHE A 284 -16.52 -10.36 0.76
C PHE A 284 -16.07 -11.52 1.66
N ILE A 285 -15.00 -12.23 1.28
CA ILE A 285 -14.42 -13.32 2.07
C ILE A 285 -13.87 -12.78 3.40
N GLU A 286 -13.12 -11.69 3.36
CA GLU A 286 -12.54 -11.04 4.54
C GLU A 286 -13.63 -10.52 5.48
N SER A 287 -14.63 -9.80 4.95
CA SER A 287 -15.77 -9.33 5.74
C SER A 287 -16.53 -10.48 6.41
N ARG A 288 -16.66 -11.62 5.71
CA ARG A 288 -17.29 -12.83 6.27
C ARG A 288 -16.40 -13.46 7.36
N ALA A 289 -15.09 -13.50 7.16
CA ALA A 289 -14.15 -14.01 8.14
C ALA A 289 -14.13 -13.15 9.41
N ILE A 290 -14.09 -11.82 9.27
CA ILE A 290 -14.16 -10.86 10.39
C ILE A 290 -15.45 -11.08 11.20
N LYS A 291 -16.61 -11.13 10.53
CA LYS A 291 -17.89 -11.37 11.21
C LYS A 291 -17.90 -12.68 11.98
N ARG A 292 -17.34 -13.75 11.41
CA ARG A 292 -17.24 -15.05 12.08
C ARG A 292 -16.26 -15.04 13.24
N GLN A 293 -15.13 -14.36 13.11
CA GLN A 293 -14.19 -14.17 14.20
C GLN A 293 -14.82 -13.38 15.36
N ASP A 294 -15.61 -12.35 15.05
CA ASP A 294 -16.35 -11.59 16.06
C ASP A 294 -17.44 -12.44 16.73
N SER A 295 -18.16 -13.26 15.97
CA SER A 295 -19.10 -14.24 16.53
C SER A 295 -18.39 -15.25 17.44
N TRP A 296 -17.23 -15.77 17.03
CA TRP A 296 -16.40 -16.66 17.84
C TRP A 296 -15.99 -16.01 19.16
N LYS A 297 -15.47 -14.78 19.12
CA LYS A 297 -15.12 -14.02 20.33
C LYS A 297 -16.31 -13.82 21.25
N LYS A 298 -17.49 -13.48 20.70
CA LYS A 298 -18.72 -13.30 21.49
C LYS A 298 -19.14 -14.62 22.13
N HIS A 299 -19.06 -15.72 21.39
CA HIS A 299 -19.45 -17.04 21.86
C HIS A 299 -18.51 -17.55 22.96
N ILE A 300 -17.19 -17.46 22.79
CA ILE A 300 -16.20 -17.79 23.83
C ILE A 300 -16.45 -16.99 25.11
N ASN A 301 -16.67 -15.68 24.98
CA ASN A 301 -16.97 -14.81 26.12
C ASN A 301 -18.31 -15.15 26.79
N SER A 302 -19.28 -15.69 26.06
CA SER A 302 -20.56 -16.15 26.60
C SER A 302 -20.39 -17.46 27.36
N VAL A 303 -19.67 -18.42 26.78
CA VAL A 303 -19.42 -19.75 27.35
C VAL A 303 -18.63 -19.67 28.66
N ASN A 304 -17.60 -18.83 28.73
CA ASN A 304 -16.81 -18.61 29.95
C ASN A 304 -17.62 -18.00 31.12
N LYS A 305 -18.77 -17.37 30.85
CA LYS A 305 -19.65 -16.79 31.87
C LYS A 305 -20.64 -17.79 32.47
N VAL A 306 -20.78 -18.99 31.90
CA VAL A 306 -21.73 -20.00 32.40
C VAL A 306 -21.13 -20.71 33.63
N PRO A 307 -21.72 -20.58 34.83
CA PRO A 307 -21.15 -21.13 36.07
C PRO A 307 -20.99 -22.66 36.05
N ILE A 308 -21.84 -23.36 35.31
CA ILE A 308 -21.81 -24.83 35.17
C ILE A 308 -20.62 -25.29 34.34
N PHE A 309 -20.22 -24.53 33.30
CA PHE A 309 -19.04 -24.84 32.49
C PHE A 309 -17.78 -24.76 33.34
N ASN A 310 -17.64 -23.70 34.16
CA ASN A 310 -16.56 -23.59 35.13
C ASN A 310 -16.59 -24.69 36.20
N LYS A 311 -17.78 -25.17 36.60
CA LYS A 311 -17.96 -26.25 37.59
C LYS A 311 -17.61 -27.64 37.04
N ILE A 312 -17.85 -27.89 35.75
CA ILE A 312 -17.43 -29.12 35.07
C ILE A 312 -15.92 -29.09 34.82
N LEU A 313 -15.38 -27.96 34.37
CA LEU A 313 -13.94 -27.75 34.16
C LEU A 313 -13.12 -27.82 35.47
N SER A 314 -13.65 -27.31 36.58
CA SER A 314 -12.95 -27.33 37.87
C SER A 314 -12.83 -28.71 38.49
N ASN A 315 -13.67 -29.67 38.08
CA ASN A 315 -13.59 -31.05 38.59
C ASN A 315 -12.49 -31.89 37.92
N TYR A 316 -11.76 -31.31 36.95
CA TYR A 316 -10.73 -32.01 36.17
C TYR A 316 -9.39 -31.23 36.09
N LYS A 317 -9.13 -30.32 37.04
CA LYS A 317 -7.79 -29.74 37.28
C LYS A 317 -7.03 -30.50 38.37
#